data_AF-A0A3N5XUM2-F1
#
_entry.id   AF-A0A3N5XUM2-F1
#
_cell.length_a   1.000
_cell.length_b   1.000
_cell.length_c   1.000
_cell.angle_alpha   90.00
_cell.angle_beta   90.00
_cell.angle_gamma   90.00
#
_symmetry.space_group_name_H-M   'P 1'
#
loop_
_entity.id
_entity.type
_entity.pdbx_description
1 polymer ?
#
loop_
_entity_poly.entity_id
_entity_poly.type
_entity_poly.pdbx_seq_one_letter_code
_entity_poly.pdbx_strand_id
1 'polypeptide(L)' 'MIDRLARTCLAAVLAATAVVLVHGSGGQAPGTPAAQDRQVPSFRAGVEIVSLSVTVTDPNGHYVTGLDAPDFSVF' A
#
# COMPACT_ATOMS: atom_id res chain seq x y z
N MET A 1 -12.00 56.87 47.61
CA MET A 1 -11.18 56.66 46.39
C MET A 1 -11.03 55.17 46.02
N ILE A 2 -11.43 54.23 46.89
CA ILE A 2 -11.30 52.77 46.70
C ILE A 2 -12.51 52.14 45.96
N ASP A 3 -13.72 52.71 46.07
CA ASP A 3 -14.95 52.16 45.48
C ASP A 3 -15.06 52.30 43.95
N ARG A 4 -14.36 53.27 43.35
CA ARG A 4 -14.34 53.45 41.89
C ARG A 4 -13.45 52.42 41.20
N LEU A 5 -12.32 52.04 41.82
CA LEU A 5 -11.42 51.02 41.28
C LEU A 5 -12.02 49.61 41.32
N ALA A 6 -12.75 49.28 42.39
CA ALA A 6 -13.38 47.96 42.56
C ALA A 6 -14.47 47.68 41.51
N ARG A 7 -15.26 48.70 41.11
CA ARG A 7 -16.29 48.59 40.06
C ARG A 7 -15.70 48.43 38.67
N THR A 8 -14.58 49.08 38.36
CA THR A 8 -13.89 48.92 37.08
C THR A 8 -13.23 47.54 36.92
N CYS A 9 -12.72 46.94 38.00
CA CYS A 9 -12.18 45.57 37.95
C CYS A 9 -13.29 44.53 37.73
N LEU A 10 -14.46 44.69 38.34
CA LEU A 10 -15.59 43.77 38.18
C LEU A 10 -16.15 43.79 36.75
N ALA A 11 -16.19 44.95 36.10
CA ALA A 11 -16.64 45.09 34.71
C ALA A 11 -15.65 44.48 33.71
N ALA A 12 -14.34 44.57 33.97
CA ALA A 12 -13.30 44.01 33.11
C ALA A 12 -13.29 42.46 33.12
N VAL A 13 -13.64 41.84 34.25
CA VAL A 13 -13.69 40.37 34.38
C VAL A 13 -14.90 39.77 33.64
N LEU A 14 -16.03 40.49 33.55
CA LEU A 14 -17.22 40.03 32.83
C LEU A 14 -17.11 40.17 31.31
N ALA A 15 -16.28 41.09 30.79
CA ALA A 15 -16.07 41.24 29.35
C ALA A 15 -15.14 40.15 28.77
N ALA A 16 -14.26 39.57 29.60
CA ALA A 16 -13.31 38.54 29.17
C ALA A 16 -13.94 37.13 29.05
N THR A 17 -15.09 36.87 29.68
CA THR A 17 -15.77 35.56 29.63
C THR A 17 -16.69 35.39 28.43
N ALA A 18 -17.01 36.45 27.69
CA ALA A 18 -17.92 36.38 26.54
C ALA A 18 -17.26 35.88 25.24
N VAL A 19 -15.92 35.97 25.11
CA VAL A 19 -15.22 35.63 23.84
C VAL A 19 -15.02 34.12 23.65
N VAL A 20 -15.07 33.32 24.73
CA VAL A 20 -14.84 31.87 24.63
C VAL A 20 -16.04 31.12 24.04
N LEU A 21 -17.25 31.69 24.09
CA LEU A 21 -18.47 31.05 23.59
C LEU A 21 -18.63 31.06 22.06
N VAL A 22 -17.81 31.81 21.32
CA VAL A 22 -17.95 31.94 19.86
C VAL A 22 -17.23 30.85 19.06
N HIS A 23 -16.51 29.93 19.72
CA HIS A 23 -15.89 28.77 19.06
C HIS A 23 -16.85 27.56 19.00
N GLY A 24 -18.16 27.80 19.11
CA GLY A 24 -19.16 26.80 18.77
C GLY A 24 -19.16 26.53 17.26
N SER A 25 -19.05 25.26 16.90
CA SER A 25 -19.45 24.68 15.60
C SER A 25 -18.52 24.88 14.39
N GLY A 26 -17.21 24.69 14.56
CA GLY A 26 -16.40 24.17 13.46
C GLY A 26 -16.69 22.68 13.30
N GLY A 27 -17.74 22.32 12.55
CA GLY A 27 -18.01 20.93 12.21
C GLY A 27 -16.81 20.31 11.51
N GLN A 28 -16.12 19.38 12.17
CA GLN A 28 -15.21 18.48 11.49
C GLN A 28 -16.05 17.68 10.50
N ALA A 29 -15.96 18.05 9.21
CA ALA A 29 -16.38 17.16 8.15
C ALA A 29 -15.65 15.82 8.37
N PRO A 30 -16.33 14.66 8.23
CA PRO A 30 -15.67 13.37 8.32
C PRO A 30 -14.50 13.37 7.34
N GLY A 31 -13.28 13.37 7.86
CA GLY A 31 -12.10 13.19 7.03
C GLY A 31 -12.24 11.83 6.35
N THR A 32 -12.30 11.82 5.02
CA THR A 32 -12.17 10.58 4.26
C THR A 32 -10.86 9.92 4.69
N PRO A 33 -10.86 8.64 5.10
CA PRO A 33 -9.63 7.95 5.43
C PRO A 33 -8.67 8.08 4.26
N ALA A 34 -7.46 8.62 4.51
CA ALA A 34 -6.40 8.57 3.51
C ALA A 34 -6.22 7.11 3.12
N ALA A 35 -6.38 6.79 1.83
CA ALA A 35 -6.08 5.47 1.34
C ALA A 35 -4.62 5.20 1.65
N GLN A 36 -4.36 4.35 2.64
CA GLN A 36 -3.03 3.80 2.84
C GLN A 36 -2.75 2.98 1.59
N ASP A 37 -1.81 3.43 0.76
CA ASP A 37 -1.32 2.69 -0.39
C ASP A 37 -0.79 1.35 0.12
N ARG A 38 -1.68 0.35 0.07
CA ARG A 38 -1.38 -1.01 0.50
C ARG A 38 -0.38 -1.53 -0.52
N GLN A 39 0.89 -1.61 -0.14
CA GLN A 39 1.94 -2.11 -1.01
C GLN A 39 1.60 -3.55 -1.45
N VAL A 40 1.16 -3.68 -2.71
CA VAL A 40 0.81 -4.97 -3.29
C VAL A 40 2.09 -5.67 -3.72
N PRO A 41 2.37 -6.90 -3.26
CA PRO A 41 3.54 -7.66 -3.71
C PRO A 41 3.51 -7.87 -5.23
N SER A 42 4.61 -7.57 -5.92
CA SER A 42 4.75 -7.89 -7.34
C SER A 42 5.49 -9.21 -7.52
N PHE A 43 4.89 -10.16 -8.22
CA PHE A 43 5.54 -11.40 -8.61
C PHE A 43 6.15 -11.25 -10.01
N ARG A 44 7.35 -11.78 -10.20
CA ARG A 44 8.04 -11.85 -11.49
C ARG A 44 8.16 -13.32 -11.85
N ALA A 45 7.79 -13.68 -13.07
CA ALA A 45 8.03 -14.99 -13.66
C ALA A 45 8.96 -14.82 -14.88
N GLY A 46 9.75 -15.85 -15.15
CA GLY A 46 10.66 -15.90 -16.30
C GLY A 46 10.53 -17.24 -17.03
N VAL A 47 10.89 -17.24 -18.31
CA VAL A 47 11.02 -18.44 -19.12
C VAL A 47 12.49 -18.63 -19.44
N GLU A 48 12.99 -19.83 -19.24
CA GLU A 48 14.35 -20.22 -19.62
C GLU A 48 14.29 -21.30 -20.70
N ILE A 49 15.08 -21.13 -21.75
CA ILE A 49 15.23 -22.14 -22.81
C ILE A 49 16.43 -23.00 -22.47
N VAL A 50 16.20 -24.30 -22.28
CA VAL A 50 17.25 -25.27 -21.99
C VAL A 50 17.46 -26.16 -23.21
N SER A 51 18.71 -26.36 -23.60
CA SER A 51 19.08 -27.29 -24.67
C SER A 51 19.36 -28.68 -24.09
N LEU A 52 18.64 -29.69 -24.56
CA LEU A 52 18.85 -31.09 -24.16
C LEU A 52 19.48 -31.87 -25.32
N SER A 53 20.59 -32.55 -25.04
CA SER A 53 21.21 -33.49 -25.99
C SER A 53 20.84 -34.91 -25.59
N VAL A 54 20.39 -35.72 -26.56
CA VAL A 54 19.96 -37.10 -26.33
C VAL A 54 20.71 -38.08 -27.23
N THR A 55 20.89 -39.29 -26.75
CA THR A 55 21.44 -40.42 -27.51
C THR A 55 20.54 -41.62 -27.28
N VAL A 56 20.06 -42.23 -28.36
CA VAL A 56 19.10 -43.33 -28.31
C VAL A 56 19.77 -44.60 -28.83
N THR A 57 19.61 -45.69 -28.09
CA THR A 57 20.12 -47.01 -28.48
C THR A 57 19.01 -48.05 -28.47
N ASP A 58 19.10 -49.04 -29.35
CA ASP A 58 18.22 -50.21 -29.35
C ASP A 58 18.60 -51.20 -28.21
N PRO A 59 17.85 -52.29 -28.01
CA PRO A 59 18.16 -53.29 -26.98
C PRO A 59 19.51 -54.00 -27.15
N ASN A 60 20.09 -53.98 -28.35
CA ASN A 60 21.39 -54.58 -28.65
C ASN A 60 22.55 -53.58 -28.47
N GLY A 61 22.24 -52.32 -28.14
CA GLY A 61 23.23 -51.26 -27.94
C GLY A 61 23.60 -50.50 -29.23
N HIS A 62 22.89 -50.71 -30.33
CA HIS A 62 23.13 -49.95 -31.57
C HIS A 62 22.47 -48.58 -31.52
N TYR A 63 23.13 -47.56 -32.08
CA TYR A 63 22.53 -46.23 -32.19
C TYR A 63 21.32 -46.23 -33.12
N VAL A 64 20.22 -45.66 -32.62
CA VAL A 64 19.05 -45.37 -33.45
C VAL A 64 19.34 -44.09 -34.24
N THR A 65 19.17 -44.16 -35.56
CA THR A 65 19.47 -43.07 -36.50
C THR A 65 18.19 -42.57 -37.19
N GLY A 66 18.24 -41.35 -37.74
CA GLY A 66 17.10 -40.77 -38.44
C GLY A 66 15.96 -40.32 -37.53
N LEU A 67 16.26 -40.00 -36.27
CA LEU A 67 15.31 -39.40 -35.33
C LEU A 67 15.24 -37.90 -35.57
N ASP A 68 14.01 -37.38 -35.63
CA ASP A 68 13.70 -35.97 -35.77
C ASP A 68 12.88 -35.46 -34.58
N ALA A 69 12.69 -34.14 -34.50
CA ALA A 69 11.97 -33.52 -33.39
C ALA A 69 10.57 -34.13 -33.08
N PRO A 70 9.73 -34.51 -34.07
CA PRO A 70 8.42 -35.10 -33.80
C PRO A 70 8.46 -36.48 -33.14
N ASP A 71 9.60 -37.16 -33.14
CA ASP A 71 9.76 -38.48 -32.50
C ASP A 71 9.88 -38.37 -30.96
N PHE A 72 9.99 -37.14 -30.43
CA PHE A 72 10.11 -36.85 -29.02
C PHE A 72 8.87 -36.09 -28.52
N SER A 73 8.39 -36.46 -27.32
CA SER A 73 7.35 -35.71 -26.60
C SER A 73 7.91 -35.13 -25.31
N VAL A 74 7.66 -33.84 -25.07
CA VAL A 74 8.01 -33.11 -23.85
C VAL A 74 6.71 -32.70 -23.15
N PHE A 75 6.59 -32.99 -21.85
CA PHE A 75 5.40 -32.74 -21.05
C PHE A 75 5.72 -31.85 -19.85
#